data_AF-A0A388Q372-F1
#
_entry.id   AF-A0A388Q372-F1
#
_cell.length_a   1.000
_cell.length_b   1.000
_cell.length_c   1.000
_cell.angle_alpha   90.00
_cell.angle_beta   90.00
_cell.angle_gamma   90.00
#
_symmetry.space_group_name_H-M   'P 1'
#
loop_
_entity.id
_entity.type
_entity.pdbx_description
1 polymer ?
#
loop_
_entity_poly.entity_id
_entity_poly.type
_entity_poly.pdbx_seq_one_letter_code
_entity_poly.pdbx_strand_id
1 'polypeptide(L)'
;MSIVTAHVIGVMRMIDKGMDDKIIAVCANDISVSHITSLDELPPHLMSEIRHFFEQYKKLEHTEVVVEEFMDKEKAFEIITQSILDYKKDILPDIN
;
A
#
# COMPACT_ATOMS: atom_id res chain seq x y z
N MET A 1 2.30 -15.13 14.53
CA MET A 1 2.53 -13.87 13.79
C MET A 1 3.86 -14.00 13.08
N SER A 2 3.91 -13.76 11.78
CA SER A 2 5.14 -13.82 10.97
C SER A 2 5.48 -12.42 10.48
N ILE A 3 6.77 -12.06 10.50
CA ILE A 3 7.27 -10.77 10.04
C ILE A 3 8.26 -11.04 8.90
N VAL A 4 8.15 -10.29 7.82
CA VAL A 4 9.04 -10.37 6.67
C VAL A 4 9.57 -8.98 6.31
N THR A 5 10.81 -8.92 5.86
CA THR A 5 11.39 -7.70 5.28
C THR A 5 10.80 -7.49 3.89
N ALA A 6 10.38 -6.26 3.58
CA ALA A 6 9.79 -5.91 2.30
C ALA A 6 10.46 -4.67 1.68
N HIS A 7 10.48 -4.63 0.36
CA HIS A 7 10.88 -3.46 -0.43
C HIS A 7 9.64 -2.76 -0.95
N VAL A 8 9.47 -1.49 -0.58
CA VAL A 8 8.37 -0.65 -1.05
C VAL A 8 8.63 -0.24 -2.49
N ILE A 9 7.64 -0.46 -3.35
CA ILE A 9 7.74 -0.18 -4.79
C ILE A 9 6.71 0.83 -5.28
N GLY A 10 5.70 1.16 -4.46
CA GLY A 10 4.73 2.20 -4.75
C GLY A 10 3.57 2.23 -3.76
N VAL A 11 2.52 2.98 -4.09
CA VAL A 11 1.32 3.11 -3.27
C VAL A 11 0.07 3.23 -4.17
N MET A 12 -1.04 2.67 -3.71
CA MET A 12 -2.35 2.81 -4.35
C MET A 12 -3.23 3.69 -3.48
N ARG A 13 -3.71 4.81 -4.03
CA ARG A 13 -4.68 5.66 -3.34
C ARG A 13 -6.09 5.11 -3.48
N MET A 14 -6.75 4.91 -2.35
CA MET A 14 -8.12 4.46 -2.26
C MET A 14 -8.94 5.45 -1.42
N ILE A 15 -10.17 5.71 -1.84
CA ILE A 15 -11.14 6.49 -1.07
C ILE A 15 -12.18 5.52 -0.49
N ASP A 16 -12.19 5.40 0.82
CA ASP A 16 -13.16 4.63 1.61
C ASP A 16 -13.40 5.34 2.94
N LYS A 17 -14.49 6.11 3.01
CA LYS A 17 -14.85 6.96 4.19
C LYS A 17 -13.72 7.92 4.63
N GLY A 18 -12.79 8.22 3.73
CA GLY A 18 -11.54 8.92 3.98
C GLY A 18 -10.47 8.47 2.99
N MET A 19 -9.24 8.96 3.17
CA MET A 19 -8.07 8.49 2.42
C MET A 19 -7.55 7.20 3.05
N ASP A 20 -7.46 6.13 2.26
CA ASP A 20 -6.94 4.82 2.64
C ASP A 20 -5.84 4.41 1.63
N ASP A 21 -4.66 5.01 1.79
CA ASP A 21 -3.50 4.74 0.95
C ASP A 21 -2.92 3.34 1.28
N LYS A 22 -2.76 2.48 0.26
CA LYS A 22 -2.24 1.11 0.41
C LYS A 22 -0.83 1.00 -0.16
N ILE A 23 0.15 0.73 0.70
CA ILE A 23 1.53 0.52 0.29
C ILE A 23 1.66 -0.78 -0.50
N ILE A 24 2.33 -0.70 -1.66
CA ILE A 24 2.67 -1.86 -2.48
C ILE A 24 4.15 -2.17 -2.25
N ALA A 25 4.42 -3.41 -1.85
CA ALA A 25 5.76 -3.88 -1.53
C ALA A 25 5.97 -5.33 -1.98
N VAL A 26 7.24 -5.69 -2.18
CA VAL A 26 7.68 -7.06 -2.51
C VAL A 26 8.52 -7.64 -1.37
N CYS A 27 8.52 -8.96 -1.21
CA CYS A 27 9.34 -9.63 -0.21
C CYS A 27 10.83 -9.47 -0.53
N ALA A 28 11.60 -8.87 0.39
CA ALA A 28 13.01 -8.55 0.16
C ALA A 28 13.90 -9.80 -0.02
N ASN A 29 13.51 -10.92 0.59
CA ASN A 29 14.28 -12.17 0.56
C ASN A 29 13.69 -13.23 -0.40
N ASP A 30 12.71 -12.85 -1.23
CA ASP A 30 12.12 -13.75 -2.22
C ASP A 30 12.76 -13.50 -3.59
N ILE A 31 13.58 -14.45 -4.06
CA ILE A 31 14.31 -14.35 -5.34
C ILE A 31 13.38 -14.06 -6.52
N SER A 32 12.12 -14.50 -6.45
CA SER A 32 11.15 -14.31 -7.53
C SER A 32 10.68 -12.87 -7.70
N VAL A 33 10.82 -12.01 -6.67
CA VAL A 33 10.27 -10.64 -6.67
C VAL A 33 11.22 -9.59 -6.08
N SER A 34 12.28 -9.96 -5.37
CA SER A 34 13.16 -9.02 -4.65
C SER A 34 13.94 -8.07 -5.57
N HIS A 35 14.04 -8.40 -6.86
CA HIS A 35 14.67 -7.57 -7.88
C HIS A 35 13.77 -6.44 -8.38
N ILE A 36 12.48 -6.45 -8.04
CA ILE A 36 11.50 -5.45 -8.48
C ILE A 36 11.64 -4.19 -7.64
N THR A 37 11.87 -3.04 -8.28
CA THR A 37 12.14 -1.77 -7.57
C THR A 37 11.11 -0.66 -7.80
N SER A 38 10.16 -0.87 -8.71
CA SER A 38 9.12 0.09 -9.08
C SER A 38 7.86 -0.61 -9.58
N LEU A 39 6.73 0.10 -9.58
CA LEU A 39 5.46 -0.44 -10.10
C LEU A 39 5.51 -0.75 -11.61
N ASP A 40 6.30 0.01 -12.38
CA ASP A 40 6.40 -0.16 -13.84
C ASP A 40 7.10 -1.45 -14.26
N GLU A 41 7.83 -2.09 -13.34
CA GLU A 41 8.45 -3.40 -13.54
C GLU A 41 7.43 -4.56 -13.38
N LEU A 42 6.24 -4.28 -12.86
CA LEU A 42 5.17 -5.26 -12.75
C LEU A 42 4.42 -5.45 -14.07
N PRO A 43 3.92 -6.66 -14.37
CA PRO A 43 3.03 -6.85 -15.50
C PRO A 43 1.81 -5.92 -15.41
N PRO A 44 1.42 -5.21 -16.48
CA PRO A 44 0.31 -4.25 -16.44
C PRO A 44 -1.04 -4.89 -16.07
N HIS A 45 -1.20 -6.18 -16.37
CA HIS A 45 -2.37 -6.95 -15.95
C HIS A 45 -2.47 -7.11 -14.43
N LEU A 46 -1.34 -7.27 -13.73
CA LEU A 46 -1.33 -7.38 -12.27
C LEU A 46 -1.86 -6.09 -11.61
N MET A 47 -1.46 -4.93 -12.13
CA MET A 47 -1.97 -3.64 -11.65
C MET A 47 -3.48 -3.50 -11.87
N SER A 48 -3.98 -4.02 -13.00
CA SER A 48 -5.41 -4.04 -13.31
C SER A 48 -6.18 -4.98 -12.38
N GLU A 49 -5.61 -6.15 -12.06
CA GLU A 49 -6.19 -7.11 -11.12
C GLU A 49 -6.25 -6.54 -9.70
N ILE A 50 -5.18 -5.91 -9.22
CA ILE A 50 -5.15 -5.24 -7.90
C ILE A 50 -6.23 -4.17 -7.82
N ARG A 51 -6.32 -3.29 -8.83
CA ARG A 51 -7.36 -2.27 -8.90
C ARG A 51 -8.76 -2.90 -8.85
N HIS A 52 -9.01 -3.90 -9.69
CA HIS A 52 -10.30 -4.57 -9.73
C HIS A 52 -10.67 -5.18 -8.38
N PHE A 53 -9.73 -5.88 -7.74
CA PHE A 53 -9.94 -6.47 -6.42
C PHE A 53 -10.43 -5.44 -5.41
N PHE A 54 -9.76 -4.29 -5.29
CA PHE A 54 -10.13 -3.24 -4.33
C PHE A 54 -11.42 -2.50 -4.70
N GLU A 55 -11.79 -2.42 -5.98
CA GLU A 55 -13.09 -1.88 -6.40
C GLU A 55 -14.25 -2.86 -6.13
N GLN A 56 -13.98 -4.17 -6.11
CA GLN A 56 -15.04 -5.18 -5.96
C GLN A 56 -15.23 -5.67 -4.51
N TYR A 57 -14.19 -5.69 -3.67
CA TYR A 57 -14.23 -6.50 -2.43
C TYR A 57 -15.33 -6.10 -1.44
N LYS A 58 -15.77 -4.83 -1.45
CA LYS A 58 -16.84 -4.31 -0.57
C LYS A 58 -18.22 -4.18 -1.24
N LYS A 59 -18.38 -4.63 -2.49
CA LYS A 59 -19.65 -4.49 -3.20
C LYS A 59 -20.81 -5.19 -2.50
N LEU A 60 -20.55 -6.34 -1.86
CA LEU A 60 -21.58 -7.07 -1.09
C LEU A 60 -21.95 -6.38 0.23
N GLU A 61 -21.11 -5.45 0.72
CA GLU A 61 -21.36 -4.64 1.91
C GLU A 61 -22.10 -3.34 1.58
N HIS A 62 -22.55 -3.17 0.33
CA HIS A 62 -23.19 -1.95 -0.17
C HIS A 62 -22.37 -0.67 0.06
N THR A 63 -21.04 -0.81 0.11
CA THR A 63 -20.11 0.31 0.25
C THR A 63 -19.36 0.48 -1.07
N GLU A 64 -19.36 1.70 -1.59
CA GLU A 64 -18.55 2.04 -2.76
C GLU A 64 -17.15 2.44 -2.33
N VAL A 65 -16.17 1.87 -3.02
CA VAL A 65 -14.75 2.14 -2.85
C VAL A 65 -14.23 2.62 -4.19
N VAL A 66 -13.47 3.71 -4.19
CA VAL A 66 -12.87 4.26 -5.41
C VAL A 66 -11.36 4.11 -5.33
N VAL A 67 -10.79 3.41 -6.31
CA VAL A 67 -9.33 3.38 -6.51
C VAL A 67 -8.98 4.54 -7.45
N GLU A 68 -8.21 5.51 -6.98
CA GLU A 68 -7.79 6.65 -7.81
C GLU A 68 -6.56 6.28 -8.63
N GLU A 69 -5.37 6.50 -8.07
CA GLU A 69 -4.10 6.46 -8.78
C GLU A 69 -3.08 5.59 -8.06
N PHE A 70 -2.23 4.95 -8.85
CA PHE A 70 -1.01 4.31 -8.38
C PHE A 70 0.12 5.34 -8.46
N MET A 71 0.79 5.59 -7.35
CA MET A 71 1.90 6.52 -7.26
C MET A 71 3.20 5.76 -6.96
N ASP A 72 4.32 6.43 -7.23
CA ASP A 72 5.66 5.89 -7.10
C ASP A 72 6.06 5.57 -5.65
N LYS A 73 7.24 4.97 -5.51
CA LYS A 73 7.82 4.61 -4.22
C LYS A 73 8.16 5.84 -3.39
N GLU A 74 8.53 6.96 -4.00
CA GLU A 74 8.85 8.21 -3.33
C GLU A 74 7.63 8.69 -2.55
N LYS A 75 6.45 8.70 -3.18
CA LYS A 75 5.21 9.03 -2.50
C LYS A 75 4.86 8.04 -1.39
N ALA A 76 5.09 6.76 -1.63
CA ALA A 76 4.90 5.72 -0.62
C ALA A 76 5.78 5.96 0.63
N PHE A 77 7.05 6.34 0.44
CA PHE A 77 7.96 6.66 1.55
C PHE A 77 7.55 7.92 2.31
N GLU A 78 7.02 8.95 1.65
CA GLU A 78 6.44 10.12 2.34
C GLU A 78 5.32 9.70 3.29
N ILE A 79 4.39 8.86 2.82
CA ILE A 79 3.24 8.38 3.59
C ILE A 79 3.69 7.51 4.78
N ILE A 80 4.65 6.61 4.56
CA ILE A 80 5.22 5.77 5.63
C ILE A 80 5.92 6.64 6.67
N THR A 81 6.71 7.61 6.24
CA THR A 81 7.43 8.52 7.14
C THR A 81 6.44 9.32 7.99
N GLN A 82 5.39 9.87 7.38
CA GLN A 82 4.35 10.60 8.10
C GLN A 82 3.62 9.68 9.11
N SER A 83 3.26 8.46 8.70
CA SER A 83 2.64 7.46 9.59
C SER A 83 3.50 7.13 10.80
N ILE A 84 4.82 7.04 10.63
CA ILE A 84 5.77 6.83 11.74
C ILE A 84 5.80 8.03 12.69
N LEU A 85 5.75 9.26 12.16
CA LEU A 85 5.73 10.48 12.97
C LEU A 85 4.42 10.59 13.77
N ASP A 86 3.28 10.33 13.12
CA ASP A 86 1.96 10.37 13.76
C ASP A 86 1.88 9.32 14.87
N TYR A 87 2.36 8.09 14.62
CA TYR A 87 2.45 7.06 15.66
C TYR A 87 3.30 7.51 16.86
N LYS A 88 4.47 8.12 16.62
CA LYS A 88 5.35 8.63 17.69
C LYS A 88 4.72 9.76 18.49
N LYS A 89 3.86 10.55 17.87
CA LYS A 89 3.24 11.73 18.48
C LYS A 89 1.97 11.37 19.24
N ASP A 90 1.11 10.55 18.64
CA ASP A 90 -0.26 10.37 19.09
C ASP A 90 -0.48 9.03 19.82
N ILE A 91 0.40 8.05 19.65
CA ILE A 91 0.24 6.69 20.22
C ILE A 91 1.38 6.35 21.20
N LEU A 92 2.63 6.57 20.81
CA LEU A 92 3.79 6.23 21.62
C LEU A 92 3.81 6.87 23.04
N PRO A 93 3.37 8.13 23.24
CA PRO A 93 3.35 8.73 24.58
C PRO A 93 2.41 8.04 25.56
N ASP A 94 1.32 7.44 25.07
CA ASP A 94 0.29 6.78 25.89
C ASP A 94 0.66 5.33 26.25
N ILE A 95 1.74 4.80 25.68
CA ILE A 95 2.23 3.43 25.92
C ILE A 95 3.28 3.38 27.04
N ASN A 96 3.78 4.53 27.52
CA ASN A 96 4.74 4.63 28.63
C ASN A 96 4.08 5.12 29.92
#